data_AF-G2H273-F1
#
_entry.id   AF-G2H273-F1
#
_cell.length_a   1.000
_cell.length_b   1.000
_cell.length_c   1.000
_cell.angle_alpha   90.00
_cell.angle_beta   90.00
_cell.angle_gamma   90.00
#
_symmetry.space_group_name_H-M   'P 1'
#
loop_
_entity.id
_entity.type
_entity.pdbx_description
1 polymer ?
#
loop_
_entity_poly.entity_id
_entity_poly.type
_entity_poly.pdbx_seq_one_letter_code
_entity_poly.pdbx_strand_id
1 'polypeptide(L)'
;MLSYILITKEGRKAFKYKEFYFSILLFICIIAPNALWLYEHDFAAFDWVGSQIDPGLNGKIFIAFLSVFYPVIIMGLILFPLGGKIESPNTKEKRAVIFVLLPPVFIIFIYFLFNNGGRITEWLQPFSILAPLLTLLFINVEKIKCWNKINLGLLSFAILVVSGYVLVLTKDIRGAGSKRNYIKPISLELNNLWQKHYNVPLKYVGGGNLSEWLIFYAPDHPKITTKWSNQQKPNVYNVDITEENIITDGGLFLSESGMNCQQADFSNVKKDFPTLNLSQKYDYNFITKQGETITLCLAFVPPK
;
A
#
# COMPACT_ATOMS: atom_id res chain seq x y z
N MET A 1 -12.19 10.85 17.65
CA MET A 1 -13.63 11.06 17.95
C MET A 1 -14.03 10.41 19.26
N LEU A 2 -13.83 9.10 19.43
CA LEU A 2 -14.12 8.38 20.68
C LEU A 2 -13.43 9.02 21.90
N SER A 3 -12.14 9.36 21.77
CA SER A 3 -11.36 10.10 22.77
C SER A 3 -12.04 11.40 23.23
N TYR A 4 -12.50 12.23 22.30
CA TYR A 4 -13.22 13.48 22.59
C TYR A 4 -14.52 13.21 23.37
N ILE A 5 -15.31 12.22 22.90
CA ILE A 5 -16.59 11.85 23.49
C ILE A 5 -16.41 11.34 24.92
N LEU A 6 -15.41 10.49 25.17
CA LEU A 6 -15.17 9.88 26.47
C LEU A 6 -14.55 10.86 27.48
N ILE A 7 -13.60 11.68 27.04
CA ILE A 7 -12.78 12.51 27.95
C ILE A 7 -13.47 13.83 28.31
N THR A 8 -14.13 14.49 27.34
CA THR A 8 -14.70 15.84 27.54
C THR A 8 -16.14 15.80 28.08
N LYS A 9 -16.52 16.80 28.88
CA LYS A 9 -17.90 16.94 29.37
C LYS A 9 -18.88 17.20 28.22
N GLU A 10 -18.45 17.99 27.25
CA GLU A 10 -19.19 18.35 26.05
C GLU A 10 -19.44 17.13 25.17
N GLY A 11 -18.41 16.33 24.92
CA GLY A 11 -18.52 15.10 24.12
C GLY A 11 -19.49 14.09 24.73
N ARG A 12 -19.49 13.91 26.06
CA ARG A 12 -20.42 13.01 26.76
C ARG A 12 -21.89 13.41 26.63
N LYS A 13 -22.20 14.65 26.25
CA LYS A 13 -23.59 15.04 25.95
C LYS A 13 -24.16 14.27 24.76
N ALA A 14 -23.31 13.74 23.88
CA ALA A 14 -23.72 12.91 22.74
C ALA A 14 -24.53 11.67 23.17
N PHE A 15 -24.29 11.12 24.37
CA PHE A 15 -25.00 9.94 24.90
C PHE A 15 -26.50 10.17 25.11
N LYS A 16 -26.96 11.44 25.11
CA LYS A 16 -28.39 11.76 25.23
C LYS A 16 -29.16 11.60 23.92
N TYR A 17 -28.46 11.48 22.79
CA TYR A 17 -29.05 11.52 21.46
C TYR A 17 -29.13 10.11 20.87
N LYS A 18 -30.28 9.75 20.29
CA LYS A 18 -30.50 8.46 19.64
C LYS A 18 -29.59 8.25 18.42
N GLU A 19 -29.23 9.34 17.76
CA GLU A 19 -28.35 9.39 16.59
C GLU A 19 -26.95 8.86 16.93
N PHE A 20 -26.49 9.06 18.17
CA PHE A 20 -25.22 8.50 18.65
C PHE A 20 -25.24 6.97 18.64
N TYR A 21 -26.30 6.36 19.18
CA TYR A 21 -26.46 4.91 19.20
C TYR A 21 -26.68 4.33 17.81
N PHE A 22 -27.45 5.02 16.96
CA PHE A 22 -27.58 4.64 15.56
C PHE A 22 -26.23 4.67 14.83
N SER A 23 -25.38 5.65 15.11
CA SER A 23 -24.02 5.71 14.55
C SER A 23 -23.14 4.55 15.01
N ILE A 24 -23.27 4.11 16.27
CA ILE A 24 -22.58 2.90 16.78
C ILE A 24 -23.08 1.66 16.05
N LEU A 25 -24.40 1.50 15.92
CA LEU A 25 -24.98 0.37 15.20
C LEU A 25 -24.49 0.32 13.75
N LEU A 26 -24.51 1.46 13.05
CA LEU A 26 -24.00 1.58 11.68
C LEU A 26 -22.52 1.19 11.60
N PHE A 27 -21.69 1.70 12.52
CA PHE A 27 -20.27 1.35 12.60
C PHE A 27 -20.05 -0.16 12.77
N ILE A 28 -20.83 -0.80 13.64
CA ILE A 28 -20.79 -2.26 13.83
C ILE A 28 -21.22 -2.97 12.56
N CYS A 29 -22.32 -2.58 11.92
CA CYS A 29 -22.78 -3.18 10.67
C CYS A 29 -21.74 -3.07 9.54
N ILE A 30 -20.99 -1.96 9.49
CA ILE A 30 -19.94 -1.75 8.49
C ILE A 30 -18.70 -2.60 8.79
N ILE A 31 -18.30 -2.73 10.06
CA ILE A 31 -17.04 -3.40 10.43
C ILE A 31 -17.21 -4.90 10.66
N ALA A 32 -18.38 -5.35 11.10
CA ALA A 32 -18.61 -6.74 11.47
C ALA A 32 -18.26 -7.73 10.34
N PRO A 33 -18.59 -7.51 9.06
CA PRO A 33 -18.19 -8.44 8.00
C PRO A 33 -16.67 -8.63 7.91
N ASN A 34 -15.91 -7.54 8.00
CA ASN A 34 -14.45 -7.60 7.96
C ASN A 34 -13.86 -8.22 9.24
N ALA A 35 -14.46 -7.93 10.40
CA ALA A 35 -14.02 -8.51 11.67
C ALA A 35 -14.26 -10.03 11.71
N LEU A 36 -15.40 -10.49 11.18
CA LEU A 36 -15.71 -11.92 11.03
C LEU A 36 -14.74 -12.58 10.07
N TRP A 37 -14.50 -11.98 8.89
CA TRP A 37 -13.51 -12.49 7.94
C TRP A 37 -12.12 -12.63 8.56
N LEU A 38 -11.65 -11.60 9.28
CA LEU A 38 -10.36 -11.63 9.97
C LEU A 38 -10.29 -12.74 11.02
N TYR A 39 -11.37 -12.97 11.77
CA TYR A 39 -11.44 -14.04 12.75
C TYR A 39 -11.35 -15.43 12.09
N GLU A 40 -12.09 -15.64 11.00
CA GLU A 40 -12.08 -16.92 10.26
C GLU A 40 -10.73 -17.21 9.57
N HIS A 41 -9.94 -16.17 9.28
CA HIS A 41 -8.68 -16.25 8.54
C HIS A 41 -7.46 -16.04 9.45
N ASP A 42 -7.58 -16.40 10.74
CA ASP A 42 -6.52 -16.33 11.76
C ASP A 42 -5.79 -14.98 11.77
N PHE A 43 -6.54 -13.89 11.66
CA PHE A 43 -6.05 -12.52 11.63
C PHE A 43 -4.88 -12.30 10.66
N ALA A 44 -4.90 -12.95 9.49
CA ALA A 44 -3.78 -12.96 8.55
C ALA A 44 -3.21 -11.59 8.17
N ALA A 45 -4.07 -10.56 8.09
CA ALA A 45 -3.60 -9.19 7.83
C ALA A 45 -2.68 -8.66 8.94
N PHE A 46 -2.94 -9.00 10.21
CA PHE A 46 -2.10 -8.62 11.34
C PHE A 46 -0.79 -9.39 11.35
N ASP A 47 -0.81 -10.69 11.02
CA ASP A 47 0.40 -11.49 10.90
C ASP A 47 1.29 -11.00 9.76
N TRP A 48 0.68 -10.63 8.63
CA TRP A 48 1.41 -10.03 7.51
C TRP A 48 2.08 -8.72 7.93
N VAL A 49 1.33 -7.80 8.58
CA VAL A 49 1.92 -6.56 9.12
C VAL A 49 3.02 -6.87 10.14
N GLY A 50 2.78 -7.82 11.05
CA GLY A 50 3.73 -8.25 12.07
C GLY A 50 5.02 -8.81 11.48
N SER A 51 4.94 -9.56 10.38
CA SER A 51 6.12 -10.10 9.67
C SER A 51 7.05 -9.01 9.12
N GLN A 52 6.56 -7.79 8.99
CA GLN A 52 7.32 -6.65 8.48
C GLN A 52 7.90 -5.79 9.61
N ILE A 53 7.62 -6.12 10.87
CA ILE A 53 7.87 -5.26 12.03
C ILE A 53 8.64 -6.04 13.11
N ASP A 54 9.80 -5.51 13.48
CA ASP A 54 10.65 -6.03 14.53
C ASP A 54 10.59 -5.12 15.77
N PRO A 55 10.41 -5.67 16.99
CA PRO A 55 10.49 -4.87 18.21
C PRO A 55 11.86 -4.21 18.38
N GLY A 56 11.89 -2.92 18.70
CA GLY A 56 13.12 -2.18 18.95
C GLY A 56 12.99 -0.67 18.77
N LEU A 57 13.88 0.08 19.43
CA LEU A 57 13.90 1.55 19.29
C LEU A 57 14.20 1.95 17.84
N ASN A 58 13.33 2.79 17.27
CA ASN A 58 13.39 3.16 15.87
C ASN A 58 13.36 4.67 15.67
N GLY A 59 14.54 5.27 15.55
CA GLY A 59 14.68 6.71 15.27
C GLY A 59 14.21 7.13 13.87
N LYS A 60 13.98 6.19 12.94
CA LYS A 60 13.52 6.52 11.57
C LYS A 60 12.12 7.12 11.57
N ILE A 61 11.32 6.91 12.63
CA ILE A 61 10.00 7.54 12.78
C ILE A 61 10.07 9.07 12.72
N PHE A 62 11.11 9.70 13.24
CA PHE A 62 11.28 11.15 13.18
C PHE A 62 11.46 11.64 11.74
N ILE A 63 12.26 10.93 10.95
CA ILE A 63 12.47 11.23 9.53
C ILE A 63 11.17 11.00 8.76
N ALA A 64 10.48 9.88 9.00
CA ALA A 64 9.20 9.58 8.37
C ALA A 64 8.14 10.64 8.70
N PHE A 65 8.07 11.07 9.96
CA PHE A 65 7.15 12.11 10.42
C PHE A 65 7.42 13.44 9.72
N LEU A 66 8.68 13.90 9.67
CA LEU A 66 9.06 15.10 8.94
C LEU A 66 8.77 14.98 7.43
N SER A 67 9.00 13.80 6.85
CA SER A 67 8.78 13.54 5.43
C SER A 67 7.29 13.53 5.06
N VAL A 68 6.41 13.13 5.97
CA VAL A 68 4.95 13.07 5.73
C VAL A 68 4.27 14.40 6.08
N PHE A 69 4.71 15.05 7.15
CA PHE A 69 4.14 16.31 7.64
C PHE A 69 4.88 17.55 7.15
N TYR A 70 5.70 17.43 6.10
CA TYR A 70 6.33 18.58 5.43
C TYR A 70 5.34 19.68 4.98
N PRO A 71 4.05 19.42 4.64
CA PRO A 71 3.12 20.50 4.31
C PRO A 71 2.89 21.48 5.47
N VAL A 72 3.03 21.03 6.73
CA VAL A 72 2.96 21.92 7.91
C VAL A 72 4.11 22.93 7.89
N ILE A 73 5.32 22.46 7.57
CA ILE A 73 6.52 23.28 7.48
C ILE A 73 6.35 24.30 6.36
N ILE A 74 5.90 23.86 5.18
CA ILE A 74 5.63 24.75 4.04
C ILE A 74 4.59 25.81 4.39
N MET A 75 3.48 25.42 5.00
CA MET A 75 2.45 26.37 5.44
C MET A 75 3.00 27.38 6.44
N GLY A 76 3.83 26.97 7.40
CA GLY A 76 4.51 27.88 8.31
C GLY A 76 5.44 28.85 7.59
N LEU A 77 6.27 28.37 6.65
CA LEU A 77 7.19 29.18 5.86
C LEU A 77 6.47 30.24 5.00
N ILE A 78 5.23 29.97 4.56
CA ILE A 78 4.42 30.94 3.82
C ILE A 78 3.73 31.92 4.78
N LEU A 79 3.11 31.42 5.85
CA LEU A 79 2.22 32.23 6.69
C LEU A 79 2.98 33.13 7.67
N PHE A 80 4.09 32.69 8.26
CA PHE A 80 4.81 33.50 9.26
C PHE A 80 5.38 34.81 8.69
N PRO A 81 6.04 34.84 7.51
CA PRO A 81 6.51 36.11 6.92
C PRO A 81 5.37 37.07 6.56
N LEU A 82 4.16 36.54 6.34
CA LEU A 82 2.97 37.33 6.03
C LEU A 82 2.24 37.85 7.28
N GLY A 83 2.78 37.60 8.47
CA GLY A 83 2.24 38.08 9.74
C GLY A 83 1.37 37.06 10.49
N GLY A 84 1.36 35.78 10.05
CA GLY A 84 0.78 34.69 10.82
C GLY A 84 1.45 34.57 12.19
N LYS A 85 0.67 34.29 13.23
CA LYS A 85 1.20 34.11 14.60
C LYS A 85 0.74 32.80 15.18
N ILE A 86 1.62 32.13 15.89
CA ILE A 86 1.25 30.94 16.65
C ILE A 86 0.27 31.35 17.74
N GLU A 87 -0.89 30.70 17.78
CA GLU A 87 -1.92 30.92 18.79
C GLU A 87 -2.46 29.59 19.27
N SER A 88 -2.79 29.51 20.55
CA SER A 88 -3.43 28.32 21.11
C SER A 88 -4.84 28.13 20.53
N PRO A 89 -5.23 26.91 20.16
CA PRO A 89 -6.57 26.58 19.69
C PRO A 89 -7.57 26.63 20.85
N ASN A 90 -8.07 27.84 21.15
CA ASN A 90 -8.87 28.11 22.35
C ASN A 90 -10.38 27.90 22.15
N THR A 91 -10.86 27.85 20.91
CA THR A 91 -12.27 27.59 20.58
C THR A 91 -12.63 26.11 20.74
N LYS A 92 -13.89 25.81 21.07
CA LYS A 92 -14.38 24.43 21.28
C LYS A 92 -14.24 23.56 20.02
N GLU A 93 -14.44 24.16 18.86
CA GLU A 93 -14.40 23.55 17.54
C GLU A 93 -12.97 23.10 17.21
N LYS A 94 -11.99 24.02 17.33
CA LYS A 94 -10.56 23.69 17.15
C LYS A 94 -10.10 22.56 18.08
N ARG A 95 -10.52 22.58 19.35
CA ARG A 95 -10.21 21.51 20.31
C ARG A 95 -10.80 20.18 19.87
N ALA A 96 -12.06 20.15 19.42
CA ALA A 96 -12.68 18.92 18.93
C ALA A 96 -11.90 18.31 17.76
N VAL A 97 -11.48 19.14 16.78
CA VAL A 97 -10.66 18.69 15.64
C VAL A 97 -9.33 18.08 16.11
N ILE A 98 -8.64 18.72 17.06
CA ILE A 98 -7.39 18.21 17.62
C ILE A 98 -7.57 16.84 18.27
N PHE A 99 -8.63 16.65 19.06
CA PHE A 99 -8.92 15.36 19.69
C PHE A 99 -9.35 14.28 18.69
N VAL A 100 -9.77 14.65 17.48
CA VAL A 100 -10.06 13.70 16.41
C VAL A 100 -8.78 13.29 15.68
N LEU A 101 -7.89 14.24 15.41
CA LEU A 101 -6.74 14.03 14.53
C LEU A 101 -5.45 13.61 15.22
N LEU A 102 -5.09 14.22 16.36
CA LEU A 102 -3.79 13.96 17.00
C LEU A 102 -3.69 12.60 17.70
N PRO A 103 -4.71 12.08 18.42
CA PRO A 103 -4.59 10.80 19.11
C PRO A 103 -4.16 9.62 18.23
N PRO A 104 -4.76 9.35 17.05
CA PRO A 104 -4.29 8.25 16.21
C PRO A 104 -2.86 8.46 15.72
N VAL A 105 -2.48 9.69 15.36
CA VAL A 105 -1.10 10.03 14.95
C VAL A 105 -0.11 9.77 16.10
N PHE A 106 -0.47 10.14 17.33
CA PHE A 106 0.36 9.91 18.51
C PHE A 106 0.53 8.43 18.84
N ILE A 107 -0.54 7.64 18.74
CA ILE A 107 -0.49 6.18 18.92
C ILE A 107 0.43 5.54 17.87
N ILE A 108 0.29 5.91 16.60
CA ILE A 108 1.14 5.42 15.51
C ILE A 108 2.60 5.82 15.76
N PHE A 109 2.84 7.07 16.16
CA PHE A 109 4.18 7.56 16.47
C PHE A 109 4.84 6.77 17.60
N ILE A 110 4.14 6.57 18.72
CA ILE A 110 4.64 5.77 19.85
C ILE A 110 4.89 4.32 19.41
N TYR A 111 3.94 3.72 18.70
CA TYR A 111 4.08 2.34 18.24
C TYR A 111 5.34 2.17 17.40
N PHE A 112 5.57 3.02 16.38
CA PHE A 112 6.77 2.96 15.54
C PHE A 112 8.02 3.56 16.17
N LEU A 113 7.94 4.19 17.34
CA LEU A 113 9.11 4.55 18.12
C LEU A 113 9.76 3.31 18.76
N PHE A 114 8.93 2.32 19.12
CA PHE A 114 9.36 1.05 19.74
C PHE A 114 9.33 -0.15 18.79
N ASN A 115 9.02 0.07 17.52
CA ASN A 115 8.97 -0.97 16.51
C ASN A 115 9.67 -0.49 15.23
N ASN A 116 10.63 -1.27 14.74
CA ASN A 116 11.37 -1.04 13.51
C ASN A 116 10.74 -1.83 12.36
N GLY A 117 10.94 -1.37 11.13
CA GLY A 117 10.32 -1.96 9.96
C GLY A 117 8.93 -1.41 9.66
N GLY A 118 8.23 -2.10 8.78
CA GLY A 118 6.96 -1.68 8.23
C GLY A 118 7.05 -0.45 7.32
N ARG A 119 5.90 -0.09 6.77
CA ARG A 119 5.77 1.04 5.84
C ARG A 119 5.32 2.29 6.59
N ILE A 120 6.17 2.76 7.52
CA ILE A 120 5.88 3.86 8.48
C ILE A 120 5.21 5.07 7.80
N THR A 121 5.74 5.47 6.64
CA THR A 121 5.20 6.60 5.88
C THR A 121 3.76 6.35 5.40
N GLU A 122 3.42 5.13 4.99
CA GLU A 122 2.07 4.76 4.54
C GLU A 122 1.04 4.83 5.69
N TRP A 123 1.46 4.52 6.92
CA TRP A 123 0.60 4.64 8.11
C TRP A 123 0.31 6.09 8.49
N LEU A 124 1.27 7.00 8.24
CA LEU A 124 1.12 8.42 8.53
C LEU A 124 0.44 9.20 7.37
N GLN A 125 0.53 8.71 6.13
CA GLN A 125 0.10 9.43 4.93
C GLN A 125 -1.37 9.87 4.92
N PRO A 126 -2.35 9.09 5.42
CA PRO A 126 -3.75 9.55 5.50
C PRO A 126 -3.93 10.84 6.30
N PHE A 127 -3.05 11.09 7.27
CA PHE A 127 -3.09 12.28 8.12
C PHE A 127 -2.40 13.49 7.48
N SER A 128 -1.58 13.28 6.44
CA SER A 128 -0.88 14.37 5.73
C SER A 128 -1.84 15.31 5.01
N ILE A 129 -2.95 14.77 4.48
CA ILE A 129 -4.02 15.55 3.82
C ILE A 129 -4.63 16.57 4.79
N LEU A 130 -4.72 16.22 6.07
CA LEU A 130 -5.29 17.07 7.12
C LEU A 130 -4.24 17.93 7.84
N ALA A 131 -2.97 17.77 7.50
CA ALA A 131 -1.87 18.49 8.16
C ALA A 131 -1.89 20.02 7.92
N PRO A 132 -2.22 20.52 6.70
CA PRO A 132 -2.41 21.97 6.51
C PRO A 132 -3.53 22.53 7.38
N LEU A 133 -4.64 21.78 7.54
CA LEU A 133 -5.74 22.16 8.42
C LEU A 133 -5.25 22.25 9.87
N LEU A 134 -4.49 21.26 10.35
CA LEU A 134 -3.88 21.31 11.68
C LEU A 134 -3.05 22.57 11.88
N THR A 135 -2.29 22.98 10.85
CA THR A 135 -1.47 24.20 10.91
C THR A 135 -2.34 25.45 11.15
N LEU A 136 -3.48 25.56 10.46
CA LEU A 136 -4.42 26.67 10.63
C LEU A 136 -5.15 26.65 11.99
N LEU A 137 -5.20 25.52 12.71
CA LEU A 137 -5.73 25.50 14.07
C LEU A 137 -4.83 26.26 15.04
N PHE A 138 -3.52 26.20 14.82
CA PHE A 138 -2.48 26.76 15.68
C PHE A 138 -1.88 28.09 15.14
N ILE A 139 -2.34 28.58 13.99
CA ILE A 139 -1.88 29.85 13.41
C ILE A 139 -3.08 30.79 13.26
N ASN A 140 -2.97 31.97 13.86
CA ASN A 140 -3.87 33.08 13.59
C ASN A 140 -3.46 33.76 12.28
N VAL A 141 -4.39 33.80 11.33
CA VAL A 141 -4.22 34.38 9.99
C VAL A 141 -5.06 35.64 9.76
N GLU A 142 -5.77 36.16 10.77
CA GLU A 142 -6.69 37.31 10.65
C GLU A 142 -5.99 38.58 10.16
N LYS A 143 -4.69 38.73 10.47
CA LYS A 143 -3.88 39.86 10.04
C LYS A 143 -3.33 39.72 8.62
N ILE A 144 -3.46 38.55 8.01
CA ILE A 144 -2.96 38.29 6.67
C ILE A 144 -4.01 38.78 5.66
N LYS A 145 -3.77 39.97 5.10
CA LYS A 145 -4.66 40.56 4.08
C LYS A 145 -4.23 40.25 2.65
N CYS A 146 -3.07 39.62 2.47
CA CYS A 146 -2.41 39.44 1.17
C CYS A 146 -2.60 38.02 0.59
N TRP A 147 -3.84 37.65 0.24
CA TRP A 147 -4.15 36.33 -0.32
C TRP A 147 -3.33 35.97 -1.57
N ASN A 148 -3.05 36.95 -2.44
CA ASN A 148 -2.21 36.74 -3.62
C ASN A 148 -0.80 36.25 -3.27
N LYS A 149 -0.22 36.71 -2.15
CA LYS A 149 1.11 36.27 -1.70
C LYS A 149 1.08 34.84 -1.15
N ILE A 150 -0.01 34.45 -0.49
CA ILE A 150 -0.21 33.06 -0.06
C ILE A 150 -0.29 32.15 -1.28
N ASN A 151 -1.15 32.49 -2.25
CA ASN A 151 -1.32 31.69 -3.47
C ASN A 151 -0.02 31.61 -4.28
N LEU A 152 0.73 32.71 -4.41
CA LEU A 152 2.02 32.72 -5.08
C LEU A 152 3.05 31.85 -4.34
N GLY A 153 3.07 31.89 -3.00
CA GLY A 153 3.90 31.01 -2.19
C GLY A 153 3.56 29.54 -2.41
N LEU A 154 2.27 29.18 -2.35
CA LEU A 154 1.80 27.82 -2.60
C LEU A 154 2.15 27.34 -4.01
N LEU A 155 1.94 28.17 -5.03
CA LEU A 155 2.30 27.88 -6.42
C LEU A 155 3.81 27.67 -6.57
N SER A 156 4.62 28.53 -5.95
CA SER A 156 6.09 28.42 -6.01
C SER A 156 6.57 27.11 -5.36
N PHE A 157 6.01 26.73 -4.21
CA PHE A 157 6.32 25.46 -3.58
C PHE A 157 5.81 24.26 -4.38
N ALA A 158 4.63 24.35 -5.01
CA ALA A 158 4.12 23.30 -5.88
C ALA A 158 5.08 23.06 -7.06
N ILE A 159 5.53 24.14 -7.72
CA ILE A 159 6.53 24.07 -8.79
C ILE A 159 7.83 23.44 -8.27
N LEU A 160 8.32 23.83 -7.09
CA LEU A 160 9.52 23.27 -6.49
C LEU A 160 9.40 21.76 -6.23
N VAL A 161 8.28 21.32 -5.62
CA VAL A 161 8.03 19.91 -5.31
C VAL A 161 7.93 19.07 -6.59
N VAL A 162 7.16 19.54 -7.58
CA VAL A 162 7.03 18.86 -8.87
C VAL A 162 8.38 18.80 -9.60
N SER A 163 9.14 19.90 -9.61
CA SER A 163 10.46 19.93 -10.24
C SER A 163 11.43 18.98 -9.55
N GLY A 164 11.45 18.96 -8.21
CA GLY A 164 12.25 18.02 -7.43
C GLY A 164 11.88 16.56 -7.71
N TYR A 165 10.58 16.26 -7.78
CA TYR A 165 10.08 14.94 -8.12
C TYR A 165 10.49 14.50 -9.53
N VAL A 166 10.30 15.37 -10.53
CA VAL A 166 10.73 15.13 -11.91
C VAL A 166 12.24 14.90 -11.98
N LEU A 167 13.05 15.70 -11.26
CA LEU A 167 14.50 15.52 -11.21
C LEU A 167 14.90 14.17 -10.61
N VAL A 168 14.29 13.76 -9.48
CA VAL A 168 14.55 12.47 -8.84
C VAL A 168 14.22 11.30 -9.77
N LEU A 169 13.08 11.36 -10.47
CA LEU A 169 12.68 10.32 -11.42
C LEU A 169 13.57 10.28 -12.66
N THR A 170 13.84 11.44 -13.26
CA THR A 170 14.61 11.54 -14.53
C THR A 170 16.09 11.22 -14.33
N LYS A 171 16.66 11.58 -13.18
CA LYS A 171 18.04 11.22 -12.79
C LYS A 171 18.13 9.86 -12.12
N ASP A 172 17.02 9.15 -11.98
CA ASP A 172 16.92 7.85 -11.35
C ASP A 172 17.66 7.76 -10.01
N ILE A 173 17.51 8.79 -9.17
CA ILE A 173 18.26 8.89 -7.91
C ILE A 173 17.89 7.71 -7.02
N ARG A 174 18.88 6.88 -6.66
CA ARG A 174 18.70 5.62 -5.92
C ARG A 174 17.72 4.64 -6.59
N GLY A 175 17.65 4.66 -7.92
CA GLY A 175 16.76 3.78 -8.67
C GLY A 175 15.28 4.18 -8.61
N ALA A 176 14.93 5.40 -8.16
CA ALA A 176 13.54 5.78 -7.97
C ALA A 176 12.68 5.75 -9.24
N GLY A 177 13.26 6.06 -10.41
CA GLY A 177 12.57 6.03 -11.70
C GLY A 177 12.57 4.66 -12.36
N SER A 178 13.42 3.74 -11.88
CA SER A 178 13.72 2.51 -12.59
C SER A 178 13.46 1.24 -11.76
N LYS A 179 13.27 1.38 -10.44
CA LYS A 179 12.88 0.30 -9.52
C LYS A 179 11.58 -0.34 -9.99
N ARG A 180 11.62 -1.65 -10.24
CA ARG A 180 10.47 -2.45 -10.73
C ARG A 180 9.91 -2.03 -12.09
N ASN A 181 10.61 -1.19 -12.85
CA ASN A 181 10.18 -0.82 -14.21
C ASN A 181 10.10 -2.02 -15.16
N TYR A 182 10.76 -3.13 -14.81
CA TYR A 182 10.80 -4.37 -15.56
C TYR A 182 9.50 -5.19 -15.44
N ILE A 183 8.68 -4.96 -14.41
CA ILE A 183 7.50 -5.79 -14.13
C ILE A 183 6.48 -5.70 -15.27
N LYS A 184 6.23 -4.49 -15.79
CA LYS A 184 5.32 -4.30 -16.91
C LYS A 184 5.83 -4.95 -18.21
N PRO A 185 7.06 -4.68 -18.69
CA PRO A 185 7.56 -5.30 -19.91
C PRO A 185 7.72 -6.82 -19.80
N ILE A 186 8.19 -7.36 -18.66
CA ILE A 186 8.27 -8.82 -18.50
C ILE A 186 6.89 -9.48 -18.51
N SER A 187 5.87 -8.85 -17.91
CA SER A 187 4.49 -9.36 -17.95
C SER A 187 3.92 -9.37 -19.37
N LEU A 188 4.23 -8.33 -20.17
CA LEU A 188 3.86 -8.28 -21.59
C LEU A 188 4.57 -9.37 -22.40
N GLU A 189 5.89 -9.55 -22.19
CA GLU A 189 6.68 -10.55 -22.91
C GLU A 189 6.23 -11.97 -22.60
N LEU A 190 5.96 -12.28 -21.33
CA LEU A 190 5.45 -13.59 -20.92
C LEU A 190 4.05 -13.87 -21.47
N ASN A 191 3.17 -12.86 -21.52
CA ASN A 191 1.86 -12.99 -22.15
C ASN A 191 1.99 -13.26 -23.66
N ASN A 192 2.86 -12.52 -24.34
CA ASN A 192 3.12 -12.70 -25.77
C ASN A 192 3.75 -14.06 -26.06
N LEU A 193 4.63 -14.54 -25.18
CA LEU A 193 5.25 -15.85 -25.28
C LEU A 193 4.19 -16.95 -25.18
N TRP A 194 3.25 -16.83 -24.23
CA TRP A 194 2.10 -17.74 -24.12
C TRP A 194 1.24 -17.75 -25.40
N GLN A 195 0.82 -16.56 -25.84
CA GLN A 195 -0.01 -16.37 -27.03
C GLN A 195 0.68 -16.91 -28.30
N LYS A 196 1.99 -16.70 -28.42
CA LYS A 196 2.78 -17.25 -29.54
C LYS A 196 2.83 -18.78 -29.52
N HIS A 197 2.85 -19.39 -28.34
CA HIS A 197 2.98 -20.84 -28.21
C HIS A 197 1.63 -21.57 -28.39
N TYR A 198 0.54 -21.03 -27.84
CA TYR A 198 -0.77 -21.72 -27.83
C TYR A 198 -1.87 -21.00 -28.60
N ASN A 199 -1.66 -19.76 -29.06
CA ASN A 199 -2.63 -18.96 -29.80
C ASN A 199 -3.98 -18.79 -29.09
N VAL A 200 -3.97 -18.76 -27.75
CA VAL A 200 -5.14 -18.53 -26.89
C VAL A 200 -4.78 -17.58 -25.74
N PRO A 201 -5.77 -16.85 -25.17
CA PRO A 201 -5.58 -16.00 -24.00
C PRO A 201 -4.95 -16.73 -22.81
N LEU A 202 -3.99 -16.08 -22.14
CA LEU A 202 -3.44 -16.58 -20.89
C LEU A 202 -4.47 -16.40 -19.77
N LYS A 203 -5.11 -17.48 -19.34
CA LYS A 203 -6.16 -17.42 -18.30
C LYS A 203 -5.66 -17.56 -16.87
N TYR A 204 -4.59 -18.35 -16.66
CA TYR A 204 -4.12 -18.70 -15.32
C TYR A 204 -2.60 -18.51 -15.18
N VAL A 205 -2.21 -17.91 -14.05
CA VAL A 205 -0.80 -17.76 -13.66
C VAL A 205 -0.57 -18.17 -12.21
N GLY A 206 0.62 -18.64 -11.88
CA GLY A 206 0.93 -19.01 -10.50
C GLY A 206 2.41 -19.25 -10.23
N GLY A 207 2.71 -19.77 -9.04
CA GLY A 207 4.08 -20.02 -8.60
C GLY A 207 4.65 -18.83 -7.84
N GLY A 208 5.85 -18.39 -8.22
CA GLY A 208 6.59 -17.35 -7.52
C GLY A 208 5.97 -15.96 -7.62
N ASN A 209 6.49 -15.03 -6.82
CA ASN A 209 5.90 -13.69 -6.61
C ASN A 209 5.67 -12.86 -7.88
N LEU A 210 6.42 -13.10 -8.97
CA LEU A 210 6.22 -12.37 -10.22
C LEU A 210 4.85 -12.67 -10.85
N SER A 211 4.29 -13.87 -10.62
CA SER A 211 2.97 -14.27 -11.12
C SER A 211 1.84 -13.35 -10.64
N GLU A 212 1.93 -12.82 -9.41
CA GLU A 212 0.96 -11.86 -8.87
C GLU A 212 0.93 -10.55 -9.66
N TRP A 213 2.05 -10.16 -10.30
CA TRP A 213 2.09 -8.94 -11.11
C TRP A 213 1.50 -9.13 -12.50
N LEU A 214 1.53 -10.36 -13.03
CA LEU A 214 0.96 -10.67 -14.34
C LEU A 214 -0.55 -10.43 -14.35
N ILE A 215 -1.25 -10.66 -13.24
CA ILE A 215 -2.71 -10.42 -13.17
C ILE A 215 -3.07 -8.95 -13.44
N PHE A 216 -2.16 -8.01 -13.12
CA PHE A 216 -2.35 -6.58 -13.31
C PHE A 216 -1.79 -6.07 -14.64
N TYR A 217 -0.61 -6.57 -15.06
CA TYR A 217 0.14 -5.99 -16.16
C TYR A 217 0.14 -6.81 -17.45
N ALA A 218 -0.21 -8.09 -17.41
CA ALA A 218 -0.37 -8.88 -18.62
C ALA A 218 -1.68 -8.48 -19.33
N PRO A 219 -1.68 -8.28 -20.67
CA PRO A 219 -2.87 -7.86 -21.41
C PRO A 219 -4.10 -8.76 -21.25
N ASP A 220 -3.91 -10.07 -21.08
CA ASP A 220 -5.02 -11.03 -20.96
C ASP A 220 -5.63 -11.07 -19.55
N HIS A 221 -5.05 -10.35 -18.58
CA HIS A 221 -5.50 -10.29 -17.18
C HIS A 221 -5.75 -11.68 -16.55
N PRO A 222 -4.74 -12.56 -16.51
CA PRO A 222 -4.90 -13.90 -15.97
C PRO A 222 -5.28 -13.87 -14.49
N LYS A 223 -5.94 -14.94 -14.03
CA LYS A 223 -6.21 -15.15 -12.61
C LYS A 223 -5.03 -15.86 -11.94
N ILE A 224 -4.71 -15.46 -10.71
CA ILE A 224 -3.73 -16.16 -9.88
C ILE A 224 -4.28 -17.53 -9.47
N THR A 225 -3.48 -18.60 -9.53
CA THR A 225 -3.89 -19.95 -9.13
C THR A 225 -3.68 -20.23 -7.64
N THR A 226 -2.99 -19.36 -6.91
CA THR A 226 -2.71 -19.52 -5.49
C THR A 226 -4.00 -19.66 -4.69
N LYS A 227 -4.12 -20.73 -3.88
CA LYS A 227 -5.28 -20.97 -3.01
C LYS A 227 -5.07 -20.39 -1.61
N TRP A 228 -6.16 -20.05 -0.94
CA TRP A 228 -6.11 -19.70 0.47
C TRP A 228 -5.70 -20.91 1.32
N SER A 229 -4.83 -20.68 2.31
CA SER A 229 -4.52 -21.62 3.39
C SER A 229 -4.14 -20.85 4.64
N ASN A 230 -4.73 -21.19 5.80
CA ASN A 230 -4.38 -20.57 7.07
C ASN A 230 -2.90 -20.79 7.46
N GLN A 231 -2.23 -21.79 6.86
CA GLN A 231 -0.80 -21.99 7.07
C GLN A 231 0.07 -21.01 6.27
N GLN A 232 -0.31 -20.70 5.02
CA GLN A 232 0.50 -19.88 4.11
C GLN A 232 0.06 -18.42 4.04
N LYS A 233 -1.22 -18.13 4.31
CA LYS A 233 -1.84 -16.79 4.36
C LYS A 233 -1.42 -15.90 3.17
N PRO A 234 -1.62 -16.35 1.93
CA PRO A 234 -1.19 -15.60 0.75
C PRO A 234 -1.92 -14.26 0.64
N ASN A 235 -1.20 -13.22 0.18
CA ASN A 235 -1.78 -11.89 -0.01
C ASN A 235 -2.72 -11.81 -1.21
N VAL A 236 -2.42 -12.58 -2.27
CA VAL A 236 -3.17 -12.61 -3.51
C VAL A 236 -3.54 -14.05 -3.81
N TYR A 237 -4.83 -14.35 -3.78
CA TYR A 237 -5.33 -15.70 -3.93
C TYR A 237 -6.67 -15.70 -4.68
N ASN A 238 -7.07 -16.89 -5.14
CA ASN A 238 -8.38 -17.11 -5.72
C ASN A 238 -9.08 -18.27 -4.99
N VAL A 239 -10.37 -18.08 -4.69
CA VAL A 239 -11.18 -19.08 -3.96
C VAL A 239 -11.74 -20.13 -4.92
N ASP A 240 -12.07 -19.75 -6.15
CA ASP A 240 -12.96 -20.53 -7.01
C ASP A 240 -12.23 -21.32 -8.11
N ILE A 241 -10.89 -21.30 -8.13
CA ILE A 241 -10.11 -22.00 -9.17
C ILE A 241 -9.94 -23.47 -8.82
N THR A 242 -10.41 -24.32 -9.72
CA THR A 242 -10.19 -25.77 -9.65
C THR A 242 -9.03 -26.19 -10.55
N GLU A 243 -8.50 -27.37 -10.26
CA GLU A 243 -7.46 -27.99 -11.10
C GLU A 243 -7.95 -28.26 -12.52
N GLU A 244 -9.22 -28.65 -12.67
CA GLU A 244 -9.85 -28.88 -13.98
C GLU A 244 -9.91 -27.62 -14.84
N ASN A 245 -10.12 -26.45 -14.22
CA ASN A 245 -10.05 -25.18 -14.93
C ASN A 245 -8.66 -24.96 -15.55
N ILE A 246 -7.60 -25.21 -14.78
CA ILE A 246 -6.22 -25.04 -15.23
C ILE A 246 -5.86 -26.08 -16.30
N ILE A 247 -6.29 -27.33 -16.15
CA ILE A 247 -6.05 -28.39 -17.13
C ILE A 247 -6.75 -28.11 -18.47
N THR A 248 -7.93 -27.49 -18.43
CA THR A 248 -8.72 -27.21 -19.64
C THR A 248 -8.20 -25.98 -20.37
N ASP A 249 -8.01 -24.88 -19.65
CA ASP A 249 -7.66 -23.59 -20.25
C ASP A 249 -6.13 -23.34 -20.33
N GLY A 250 -5.33 -24.21 -19.70
CA GLY A 250 -3.89 -24.05 -19.56
C GLY A 250 -3.47 -23.01 -18.52
N GLY A 251 -2.17 -22.97 -18.20
CA GLY A 251 -1.62 -21.98 -17.28
C GLY A 251 -0.11 -21.84 -17.35
N LEU A 252 0.37 -20.65 -16.95
CA LEU A 252 1.79 -20.30 -16.88
C LEU A 252 2.25 -20.17 -15.43
N PHE A 253 3.20 -21.01 -15.03
CA PHE A 253 3.75 -21.02 -13.68
C PHE A 253 5.19 -20.53 -13.70
N LEU A 254 5.50 -19.60 -12.79
CA LEU A 254 6.81 -18.96 -12.70
C LEU A 254 7.52 -19.45 -11.45
N SER A 255 8.85 -19.59 -11.50
CA SER A 255 9.65 -19.75 -10.29
C SER A 255 9.75 -18.42 -9.52
N GLU A 256 10.39 -18.46 -8.35
CA GLU A 256 10.92 -17.23 -7.75
C GLU A 256 11.99 -16.60 -8.67
N SER A 257 12.11 -15.28 -8.58
CA SER A 257 13.12 -14.52 -9.33
C SER A 257 14.52 -14.95 -8.94
N GLY A 258 15.37 -15.21 -9.93
CA GLY A 258 16.75 -15.67 -9.76
C GLY A 258 16.92 -17.19 -9.77
N MET A 259 15.85 -17.96 -9.98
CA MET A 259 15.91 -19.42 -10.08
C MET A 259 15.77 -19.89 -11.53
N ASN A 260 16.64 -20.81 -11.93
CA ASN A 260 16.52 -21.53 -13.20
C ASN A 260 15.69 -22.83 -13.03
N CYS A 261 15.43 -23.54 -14.12
CA CYS A 261 14.60 -24.74 -14.11
C CYS A 261 15.23 -25.96 -13.43
N GLN A 262 16.55 -25.94 -13.19
CA GLN A 262 17.21 -26.98 -12.38
C GLN A 262 16.93 -26.76 -10.88
N GLN A 263 16.77 -25.51 -10.46
CA GLN A 263 16.51 -25.13 -9.06
C GLN A 263 15.01 -25.06 -8.75
N ALA A 264 14.16 -24.74 -9.73
CA ALA A 264 12.74 -24.55 -9.53
C ALA A 264 11.97 -25.88 -9.39
N ASP A 265 11.46 -26.16 -8.18
CA ASP A 265 10.74 -27.38 -7.86
C ASP A 265 9.21 -27.28 -8.07
N PHE A 266 8.65 -26.05 -8.04
CA PHE A 266 7.22 -25.77 -8.07
C PHE A 266 6.42 -26.57 -7.02
N SER A 267 7.04 -26.90 -5.88
CA SER A 267 6.44 -27.75 -4.85
C SER A 267 5.13 -27.16 -4.30
N ASN A 268 5.07 -25.83 -4.16
CA ASN A 268 3.86 -25.14 -3.71
C ASN A 268 2.69 -25.31 -4.71
N VAL A 269 2.96 -25.19 -6.01
CA VAL A 269 1.94 -25.40 -7.05
C VAL A 269 1.45 -26.84 -7.03
N LYS A 270 2.36 -27.82 -6.93
CA LYS A 270 2.00 -29.24 -6.87
C LYS A 270 1.27 -29.63 -5.59
N LYS A 271 1.51 -28.92 -4.48
CA LYS A 271 0.75 -29.12 -3.24
C LYS A 271 -0.72 -28.75 -3.42
N ASP A 272 -0.98 -27.63 -4.12
CA ASP A 272 -2.34 -27.12 -4.34
C ASP A 272 -3.07 -27.84 -5.49
N PHE A 273 -2.30 -28.39 -6.43
CA PHE A 273 -2.78 -29.06 -7.65
C PHE A 273 -1.89 -30.27 -8.00
N PRO A 274 -2.09 -31.42 -7.34
CA PRO A 274 -1.17 -32.57 -7.42
C PRO A 274 -1.10 -33.28 -8.78
N THR A 275 -2.15 -33.17 -9.60
CA THR A 275 -2.23 -33.85 -10.90
C THR A 275 -1.77 -32.97 -12.07
N LEU A 276 -1.46 -31.69 -11.84
CA LEU A 276 -0.95 -30.79 -12.86
C LEU A 276 0.39 -31.27 -13.42
N ASN A 277 0.40 -31.47 -14.74
CA ASN A 277 1.60 -31.86 -15.45
C ASN A 277 2.41 -30.63 -15.91
N LEU A 278 3.33 -30.19 -15.05
CA LEU A 278 4.31 -29.13 -15.33
C LEU A 278 5.50 -29.63 -16.16
N SER A 279 5.25 -30.34 -17.26
CA SER A 279 6.28 -31.05 -18.03
C SER A 279 7.11 -30.14 -18.93
N GLN A 280 6.51 -29.09 -19.48
CA GLN A 280 7.21 -28.14 -20.35
C GLN A 280 7.81 -27.03 -19.50
N LYS A 281 9.12 -27.10 -19.28
CA LYS A 281 9.89 -26.12 -18.51
C LYS A 281 10.93 -25.42 -19.39
N TYR A 282 11.05 -24.11 -19.24
CA TYR A 282 12.00 -23.29 -20.00
C TYR A 282 12.71 -22.28 -19.11
N ASP A 283 14.04 -22.24 -19.22
CA ASP A 283 14.82 -21.15 -18.65
C ASP A 283 14.56 -19.87 -19.43
N TYR A 284 14.19 -18.83 -18.70
CA TYR A 284 13.88 -17.53 -19.25
C TYR A 284 14.72 -16.46 -18.57
N ASN A 285 15.39 -15.65 -19.38
CA ASN A 285 16.23 -14.55 -18.90
C ASN A 285 15.70 -13.24 -19.48
N PHE A 286 15.30 -12.34 -18.60
CA PHE A 286 14.91 -10.99 -18.97
C PHE A 286 16.00 -10.00 -18.57
N ILE A 287 16.47 -9.20 -19.52
CA ILE A 287 17.47 -8.15 -19.26
C ILE A 287 16.73 -6.84 -19.01
N THR A 288 16.90 -6.27 -17.81
CA THR A 288 16.32 -4.97 -17.46
C THR A 288 17.01 -3.85 -18.24
N LYS A 289 16.40 -2.66 -18.30
CA LYS A 289 17.01 -1.49 -18.93
C LYS A 289 18.34 -1.08 -18.29
N GLN A 290 18.58 -1.51 -17.06
CA GLN A 290 19.76 -1.27 -16.25
C GLN A 290 20.84 -2.35 -16.46
N GLY A 291 20.56 -3.36 -17.30
CA GLY A 291 21.48 -4.46 -17.58
C GLY A 291 21.47 -5.58 -16.54
N GLU A 292 20.52 -5.58 -15.61
CA GLU A 292 20.35 -6.68 -14.65
C GLU A 292 19.61 -7.84 -15.33
N THR A 293 20.07 -9.07 -15.12
CA THR A 293 19.40 -10.26 -15.65
C THR A 293 18.47 -10.84 -14.59
N ILE A 294 17.20 -10.96 -14.93
CA ILE A 294 16.18 -11.66 -14.15
C ILE A 294 16.01 -13.05 -14.76
N THR A 295 16.48 -14.06 -14.03
CA THR A 295 16.33 -15.47 -14.41
C THR A 295 15.08 -16.06 -13.78
N LEU A 296 14.30 -16.79 -14.58
CA LEU A 296 13.09 -17.48 -14.18
C LEU A 296 13.05 -18.87 -14.83
N CYS A 297 12.46 -19.84 -14.14
CA CYS A 297 11.90 -21.01 -14.79
C CYS A 297 10.43 -20.77 -15.11
N LEU A 298 10.07 -20.98 -16.37
CA LEU A 298 8.67 -20.98 -16.81
C LEU A 298 8.21 -22.42 -16.96
N ALA A 299 7.12 -22.79 -16.30
CA ALA A 299 6.48 -24.09 -16.42
C ALA A 299 5.08 -23.92 -17.03
N PHE A 300 4.79 -24.67 -18.08
CA PHE A 300 3.54 -24.55 -18.83
C PHE A 300 2.63 -25.75 -18.58
N VAL A 301 1.35 -25.47 -18.42
CA VAL A 301 0.27 -26.43 -18.56
C VAL A 301 -0.44 -26.09 -19.87
N PRO A 302 -0.35 -26.94 -20.91
CA PRO A 302 -0.96 -26.64 -22.20
C PRO A 302 -2.49 -26.66 -22.10
N PRO A 303 -3.20 -25.76 -22.81
CA PRO A 303 -4.65 -25.84 -22.97
C PRO A 303 -5.03 -27.08 -23.78
N LYS A 304 -6.26 -27.57 -23.58
CA LYS A 304 -6.84 -28.70 -24.33
C LYS A 304 -7.62 -28.26 -25.56
#